data_AF-A0A2K1J936-F1
#
_entry.id   AF-A0A2K1J936-F1
#
_cell.length_a   1.000
_cell.length_b   1.000
_cell.length_c   1.000
_cell.angle_alpha   90.00
_cell.angle_beta   90.00
_cell.angle_gamma   90.00
#
_symmetry.space_group_name_H-M   'P 1'
#
loop_
_entity.id
_entity.type
_entity.pdbx_description
1 polymer ?
#
loop_
_entity_poly.entity_id
_entity_poly.type
_entity_poly.pdbx_seq_one_letter_code
_entity_poly.pdbx_strand_id
1 'polypeptide(L)'
;MKVDGNGVEAIREQNGMGPVVEVINVWSGPRSLSTSLMYSFAQRDDTEVLDEPLYAHYLRLKPNLSHPSQEEVLRLMENDGDKVVRDIIYGPCKKKYRYAKHMAKQRTPCLTKDVLRGRHVLLIRNPLEFLPSFDKVLQEEIPELEMVHLAALYMELRSLGQTPPIIDATDIRNNPEGMLRSLCSAIDIPFQPAMLRWKAGPRPEDGVWAPYWYSAVHKSTEFTPPPPFSNKPFPKRLYKLLEQNQPFYDFLKREALLHIPSPAAPPSLPCPDNRELFVWANGQLLSRNSAKISVFDSIVQGGDGVWEGLRIYKGKVFKLEEHLDRLFDSAKAMAFANVPSRSEVKRALFATLIANNMRDNAHVRLTLTRGEKTTSGMSPAFNVYGCNLIVLAEWKPPVYNNTDGICLITASTRRNSPNSLNSKIHHNNLINNILAKVEGNLAGAGDALMLDCDGFVSETNATNIFMVKKGRVLTPHADYCLPGITRATVIDLARKEGLATEERRISLTEFHTADEVWTTGTMGELTPVKEIDGRQIGDGNIGPVTKQLQVAYAKLAEHEGETIPFAQQ
;
A
#
# COMPACT_ATOMS: atom_id res chain seq x y z
N MET A 1 39.72 -25.28 -11.49
CA MET A 1 39.20 -25.56 -12.86
C MET A 1 37.68 -25.65 -12.77
N LYS A 2 36.97 -24.64 -13.24
CA LYS A 2 35.52 -24.74 -13.49
C LYS A 2 35.35 -25.54 -14.78
N VAL A 3 34.59 -26.61 -14.73
CA VAL A 3 34.22 -27.38 -15.92
C VAL A 3 32.92 -26.76 -16.43
N ASP A 4 32.96 -26.26 -17.67
CA ASP A 4 31.83 -25.60 -18.33
C ASP A 4 30.66 -26.56 -18.56
N GLY A 5 29.44 -26.12 -18.23
CA GLY A 5 28.20 -26.91 -18.30
C GLY A 5 27.82 -27.42 -19.69
N ASN A 6 28.39 -26.82 -20.75
CA ASN A 6 28.11 -27.20 -22.13
C ASN A 6 28.71 -28.58 -22.52
N GLY A 7 29.70 -29.08 -21.78
CA GLY A 7 30.30 -30.40 -22.06
C GLY A 7 29.44 -31.58 -21.59
N VAL A 8 28.52 -31.36 -20.64
CA VAL A 8 27.69 -32.43 -20.05
C VAL A 8 26.43 -32.69 -20.89
N GLU A 9 25.93 -31.68 -21.58
CA GLU A 9 24.76 -31.82 -22.48
C GLU A 9 25.12 -32.58 -23.77
N ALA A 10 26.30 -32.32 -24.36
CA ALA A 10 26.75 -32.98 -25.58
C ALA A 10 27.00 -34.50 -25.44
N ILE A 11 27.39 -34.96 -24.23
CA ILE A 11 27.60 -36.39 -23.94
C ILE A 11 26.26 -37.13 -23.73
N ARG A 12 25.18 -36.41 -23.41
CA ARG A 12 23.84 -37.00 -23.15
C ARG A 12 23.05 -37.26 -24.44
N GLU A 13 23.17 -36.38 -25.42
CA GLU A 13 22.54 -36.57 -26.74
C GLU A 13 23.07 -37.82 -27.47
N GLN A 14 24.34 -38.18 -27.27
CA GLN A 14 24.93 -39.39 -27.87
C GLN A 14 24.40 -40.72 -27.29
N ASN A 15 23.73 -40.71 -26.12
CA ASN A 15 23.24 -41.91 -25.43
C ASN A 15 21.71 -42.13 -25.55
N GLY A 16 21.00 -41.36 -26.37
CA GLY A 16 19.55 -41.54 -26.59
C GLY A 16 18.67 -41.24 -25.36
N MET A 17 19.22 -40.60 -24.32
CA MET A 17 18.45 -40.12 -23.17
C MET A 17 17.81 -38.79 -23.57
N GLY A 18 16.47 -38.78 -23.70
CA GLY A 18 15.70 -37.56 -23.96
C GLY A 18 15.96 -36.45 -22.92
N PRO A 19 15.49 -35.22 -23.17
CA PRO A 19 15.71 -34.10 -22.26
C PRO A 19 15.25 -34.43 -20.83
N VAL A 20 16.02 -33.98 -19.83
CA VAL A 20 15.67 -34.17 -18.42
C VAL A 20 14.34 -33.47 -18.14
N VAL A 21 13.31 -34.24 -17.79
CA VAL A 21 11.99 -33.68 -17.47
C VAL A 21 12.07 -32.80 -16.23
N GLU A 22 11.59 -31.56 -16.34
CA GLU A 22 11.47 -30.65 -15.22
C GLU A 22 10.07 -30.77 -14.61
N VAL A 23 9.96 -31.38 -13.43
CA VAL A 23 8.67 -31.64 -12.78
C VAL A 23 8.24 -30.47 -11.89
N ILE A 24 6.97 -30.11 -12.00
CA ILE A 24 6.26 -29.15 -11.15
C ILE A 24 5.18 -29.93 -10.38
N ASN A 25 5.46 -30.27 -9.12
CA ASN A 25 4.54 -30.96 -8.23
C ASN A 25 3.62 -29.94 -7.55
N VAL A 26 2.32 -30.00 -7.83
CA VAL A 26 1.32 -29.11 -7.22
C VAL A 26 0.49 -29.87 -6.20
N TRP A 27 0.64 -29.52 -4.94
CA TRP A 27 0.00 -30.17 -3.80
C TRP A 27 -1.18 -29.35 -3.34
N SER A 28 -2.33 -30.00 -3.20
CA SER A 28 -3.57 -29.31 -2.84
C SER A 28 -4.42 -30.15 -1.88
N GLY A 29 -5.35 -29.47 -1.20
CA GLY A 29 -6.50 -30.13 -0.60
C GLY A 29 -7.62 -30.33 -1.63
N PRO A 30 -8.59 -31.21 -1.35
CA PRO A 30 -9.79 -31.34 -2.15
C PRO A 30 -10.55 -30.01 -2.16
N ARG A 31 -11.23 -29.71 -3.28
CA ARG A 31 -11.98 -28.45 -3.50
C ARG A 31 -11.13 -27.17 -3.50
N SER A 32 -9.80 -27.24 -3.65
CA SER A 32 -8.91 -26.06 -3.70
C SER A 32 -8.64 -25.50 -5.10
N LEU A 33 -9.45 -25.83 -6.13
CA LEU A 33 -9.25 -25.44 -7.54
C LEU A 33 -8.04 -26.08 -8.24
N SER A 34 -7.47 -27.15 -7.70
CA SER A 34 -6.29 -27.80 -8.30
C SER A 34 -6.52 -28.27 -9.72
N THR A 35 -7.73 -28.75 -10.06
CA THR A 35 -8.06 -29.12 -11.45
C THR A 35 -8.11 -27.90 -12.38
N SER A 36 -8.60 -26.74 -11.92
CA SER A 36 -8.57 -25.52 -12.72
C SER A 36 -7.14 -25.02 -12.96
N LEU A 37 -6.27 -25.14 -11.96
CA LEU A 37 -4.85 -24.84 -12.12
C LEU A 37 -4.14 -25.83 -13.05
N MET A 38 -4.49 -27.11 -13.01
CA MET A 38 -4.02 -28.11 -13.97
C MET A 38 -4.45 -27.75 -15.40
N TYR A 39 -5.72 -27.37 -15.61
CA TYR A 39 -6.22 -26.96 -16.93
C TYR A 39 -5.51 -25.72 -17.46
N SER A 40 -5.19 -24.77 -16.57
CA SER A 40 -4.38 -23.59 -16.86
C SER A 40 -2.97 -23.97 -17.35
N PHE A 41 -2.28 -24.86 -16.64
CA PHE A 41 -0.95 -25.34 -17.05
C PHE A 41 -0.99 -26.20 -18.33
N ALA A 42 -2.08 -26.94 -18.57
CA ALA A 42 -2.28 -27.71 -19.80
C ALA A 42 -2.41 -26.82 -21.05
N GLN A 43 -2.64 -25.51 -20.89
CA GLN A 43 -2.65 -24.58 -22.03
C GLN A 43 -1.24 -24.14 -22.47
N ARG A 44 -0.21 -24.45 -21.70
CA ARG A 44 1.17 -24.11 -22.06
C ARG A 44 1.65 -25.04 -23.17
N ASP A 45 2.34 -24.49 -24.15
CA ASP A 45 2.91 -25.27 -25.25
C ASP A 45 4.08 -26.18 -24.82
N ASP A 46 4.66 -25.92 -23.65
CA ASP A 46 5.87 -26.55 -23.10
C ASP A 46 5.61 -27.51 -21.93
N THR A 47 4.34 -27.78 -21.60
CA THR A 47 3.94 -28.53 -20.39
C THR A 47 3.04 -29.72 -20.72
N GLU A 48 3.34 -30.87 -20.13
CA GLU A 48 2.46 -32.05 -20.04
C GLU A 48 1.86 -32.12 -18.63
N VAL A 49 0.59 -32.51 -18.47
CA VAL A 49 -0.07 -32.55 -17.16
C VAL A 49 -0.44 -33.98 -16.76
N LEU A 50 -0.34 -34.28 -15.46
CA LEU A 50 -0.80 -35.52 -14.84
C LEU A 50 -1.83 -35.21 -13.76
N ASP A 51 -2.94 -35.93 -13.78
CA ASP A 51 -4.01 -35.81 -12.79
C ASP A 51 -3.90 -36.90 -11.71
N GLU A 52 -3.48 -36.52 -10.51
CA GLU A 52 -3.35 -37.36 -9.31
C GLU A 52 -2.69 -38.74 -9.55
N PRO A 53 -1.46 -38.79 -10.07
CA PRO A 53 -0.81 -40.06 -10.43
C PRO A 53 -0.60 -41.00 -9.24
N LEU A 54 -0.55 -40.48 -8.01
CA LEU A 54 -0.39 -41.25 -6.77
C LEU A 54 -1.69 -41.84 -6.23
N TYR A 55 -2.82 -41.66 -6.93
CA TYR A 55 -4.11 -41.95 -6.33
C TYR A 55 -4.39 -43.44 -6.12
N ALA A 56 -4.04 -44.30 -7.09
CA ALA A 56 -4.18 -45.75 -6.93
C ALA A 56 -3.27 -46.31 -5.83
N HIS A 57 -2.07 -45.75 -5.66
CA HIS A 57 -1.20 -46.06 -4.54
C HIS A 57 -1.86 -45.76 -3.19
N TYR A 58 -2.48 -44.58 -3.06
CA TYR A 58 -3.21 -44.19 -1.86
C TYR A 58 -4.40 -45.13 -1.57
N LEU A 59 -5.20 -45.47 -2.58
CA LEU A 59 -6.36 -46.36 -2.42
C LEU A 59 -5.94 -47.79 -2.06
N ARG A 60 -4.82 -48.29 -2.61
CA ARG A 60 -4.27 -49.61 -2.26
C ARG A 60 -3.94 -49.73 -0.77
N LEU A 61 -3.45 -48.65 -0.18
CA LEU A 61 -3.11 -48.59 1.25
C LEU A 61 -4.33 -48.38 2.16
N LYS A 62 -5.50 -48.10 1.58
CA LYS A 62 -6.76 -47.88 2.30
C LYS A 62 -7.90 -48.73 1.71
N PRO A 63 -7.82 -50.07 1.82
CA PRO A 63 -8.81 -50.96 1.20
C PRO A 63 -10.24 -50.74 1.70
N ASN A 64 -10.40 -50.25 2.94
CA ASN A 64 -11.71 -50.02 3.56
C ASN A 64 -12.29 -48.62 3.28
N LEU A 65 -11.57 -47.78 2.53
CA LEU A 65 -12.07 -46.44 2.19
C LEU A 65 -13.10 -46.54 1.06
N SER A 66 -14.38 -46.30 1.39
CA SER A 66 -15.43 -46.22 0.37
C SER A 66 -15.21 -44.99 -0.51
N HIS A 67 -14.84 -45.20 -1.77
CA HIS A 67 -14.62 -44.12 -2.75
C HIS A 67 -15.21 -44.45 -4.13
N PRO A 68 -15.86 -43.49 -4.81
CA PRO A 68 -16.31 -43.67 -6.20
C PRO A 68 -15.17 -44.11 -7.15
N SER A 69 -15.43 -45.08 -8.02
CA SER A 69 -14.46 -45.61 -9.00
C SER A 69 -13.21 -46.28 -8.43
N GLN A 70 -13.20 -46.68 -7.15
CA GLN A 70 -12.02 -47.29 -6.51
C GLN A 70 -11.48 -48.51 -7.28
N GLU A 71 -12.34 -49.45 -7.67
CA GLU A 71 -11.94 -50.64 -8.44
C GLU A 71 -11.35 -50.27 -9.80
N GLU A 72 -11.95 -49.29 -10.48
CA GLU A 72 -11.51 -48.84 -11.78
C GLU A 72 -10.16 -48.12 -11.71
N VAL A 73 -9.94 -47.28 -10.69
CA VAL A 73 -8.65 -46.63 -10.41
C VAL A 73 -7.56 -47.67 -10.17
N LEU A 74 -7.82 -48.66 -9.30
CA LEU A 74 -6.84 -49.71 -8.98
C LEU A 74 -6.52 -50.62 -10.17
N ARG A 75 -7.47 -50.79 -11.10
CA ARG A 75 -7.29 -51.58 -12.32
C ARG A 75 -6.50 -50.83 -13.40
N LEU A 76 -6.73 -49.53 -13.56
CA LEU A 76 -6.23 -48.76 -14.70
C LEU A 76 -4.93 -47.99 -14.41
N MET A 77 -4.58 -47.78 -13.15
CA MET A 77 -3.40 -47.01 -12.76
C MET A 77 -2.37 -47.87 -12.00
N GLU A 78 -1.09 -47.51 -12.15
CA GLU A 78 -0.01 -48.09 -11.35
C GLU A 78 -0.22 -47.76 -9.86
N ASN A 79 -0.13 -48.77 -9.01
CA ASN A 79 -0.43 -48.68 -7.57
C ASN A 79 0.80 -48.89 -6.67
N ASP A 80 1.95 -49.21 -7.27
CA ASP A 80 3.26 -49.12 -6.67
C ASP A 80 3.76 -47.67 -6.70
N GLY A 81 3.85 -47.03 -5.52
CA GLY A 81 4.14 -45.60 -5.42
C GLY A 81 5.53 -45.24 -5.92
N ASP A 82 6.50 -46.14 -5.77
CA ASP A 82 7.88 -45.90 -6.19
C ASP A 82 8.00 -45.99 -7.71
N LYS A 83 7.25 -46.91 -8.33
CA LYS A 83 7.12 -46.95 -9.80
C LYS A 83 6.41 -45.71 -10.33
N VAL A 84 5.33 -45.25 -9.68
CA VAL A 84 4.66 -44.01 -10.07
C VAL A 84 5.64 -42.83 -10.04
N VAL A 85 6.41 -42.67 -8.96
CA VAL A 85 7.37 -41.58 -8.85
C VAL A 85 8.45 -41.68 -9.92
N ARG A 86 9.09 -42.84 -10.07
CA ARG A 86 10.22 -43.02 -10.98
C ARG A 86 9.80 -43.00 -12.46
N ASP A 87 8.76 -43.76 -12.81
CA ASP A 87 8.44 -44.11 -14.19
C ASP A 87 7.32 -43.24 -14.79
N ILE A 88 6.50 -42.58 -13.94
CA ILE A 88 5.39 -41.72 -14.39
C ILE A 88 5.67 -40.25 -14.09
N ILE A 89 5.94 -39.88 -12.84
CA ILE A 89 6.20 -38.48 -12.46
C ILE A 89 7.53 -38.03 -13.07
N TYR A 90 8.62 -38.74 -12.83
CA TYR A 90 9.96 -38.44 -13.36
C TYR A 90 10.34 -39.25 -14.61
N GLY A 91 9.40 -40.01 -15.17
CA GLY A 91 9.64 -40.79 -16.38
C GLY A 91 9.78 -39.93 -17.64
N PRO A 92 9.97 -40.56 -18.82
CA PRO A 92 10.12 -39.85 -20.09
C PRO A 92 8.94 -38.90 -20.37
N CYS A 93 9.23 -37.67 -20.79
CA CYS A 93 8.24 -36.63 -21.12
C CYS A 93 8.48 -36.09 -22.53
N LYS A 94 7.40 -35.79 -23.27
CA LYS A 94 7.51 -35.16 -24.60
C LYS A 94 7.68 -33.64 -24.54
N LYS A 95 7.40 -33.06 -23.38
CA LYS A 95 7.42 -31.62 -23.12
C LYS A 95 8.53 -31.29 -22.12
N LYS A 96 8.97 -30.03 -22.11
CA LYS A 96 10.04 -29.57 -21.21
C LYS A 96 9.62 -29.74 -19.75
N TYR A 97 8.41 -29.30 -19.43
CA TYR A 97 7.85 -29.38 -18.09
C TYR A 97 6.81 -30.48 -17.97
N ARG A 98 6.74 -31.09 -16.79
CA ARG A 98 5.62 -31.95 -16.40
C ARG A 98 4.98 -31.40 -15.13
N TYR A 99 3.70 -31.05 -15.23
CA TYR A 99 2.88 -30.65 -14.10
C TYR A 99 2.20 -31.88 -13.51
N ALA A 100 2.41 -32.16 -12.23
CA ALA A 100 1.74 -33.25 -11.52
C ALA A 100 0.82 -32.67 -10.44
N LYS A 101 -0.49 -32.82 -10.63
CA LYS A 101 -1.51 -32.49 -9.63
C LYS A 101 -1.54 -33.58 -8.57
N HIS A 102 -1.40 -33.22 -7.30
CA HIS A 102 -1.47 -34.13 -6.17
C HIS A 102 -2.47 -33.67 -5.12
N MET A 103 -3.10 -34.63 -4.44
CA MET A 103 -3.75 -34.37 -3.15
C MET A 103 -2.77 -34.61 -2.03
N ALA A 104 -2.68 -33.70 -1.05
CA ALA A 104 -1.69 -33.77 0.02
C ALA A 104 -1.72 -35.11 0.79
N LYS A 105 -2.93 -35.63 1.04
CA LYS A 105 -3.14 -36.94 1.68
C LYS A 105 -2.60 -38.15 0.89
N GLN A 106 -2.37 -38.03 -0.41
CA GLN A 106 -1.81 -39.12 -1.23
C GLN A 106 -0.33 -39.35 -0.95
N ARG A 107 0.34 -38.40 -0.29
CA ARG A 107 1.72 -38.55 0.17
C ARG A 107 1.77 -39.39 1.44
N THR A 108 1.69 -40.71 1.27
CA THR A 108 1.70 -41.67 2.36
C THR A 108 3.11 -41.80 2.98
N PRO A 109 3.23 -42.19 4.27
CA PRO A 109 4.54 -42.33 4.92
C PRO A 109 5.51 -43.31 4.27
N CYS A 110 5.01 -44.27 3.48
CA CYS A 110 5.82 -45.29 2.80
C CYS A 110 6.22 -44.91 1.37
N LEU A 111 5.79 -43.75 0.87
CA LEU A 111 6.18 -43.27 -0.45
C LEU A 111 7.65 -42.83 -0.46
N THR A 112 8.39 -43.17 -1.52
CA THR A 112 9.77 -42.69 -1.70
C THR A 112 9.91 -41.17 -1.54
N LYS A 113 11.02 -40.74 -0.92
CA LYS A 113 11.41 -39.32 -0.83
C LYS A 113 11.77 -38.71 -2.17
N ASP A 114 11.97 -39.51 -3.22
CA ASP A 114 12.21 -39.02 -4.58
C ASP A 114 11.06 -38.13 -5.10
N VAL A 115 9.86 -38.26 -4.54
CA VAL A 115 8.73 -37.37 -4.84
C VAL A 115 9.02 -35.89 -4.50
N LEU A 116 9.95 -35.62 -3.59
CA LEU A 116 10.38 -34.29 -3.15
C LEU A 116 11.43 -33.62 -4.05
N ARG A 117 11.76 -34.26 -5.18
CA ARG A 117 12.59 -33.67 -6.22
C ARG A 117 11.80 -32.62 -7.02
N GLY A 118 12.50 -31.84 -7.84
CA GLY A 118 11.85 -30.88 -8.74
C GLY A 118 11.27 -29.67 -8.03
N ARG A 119 10.31 -29.01 -8.68
CA ARG A 119 9.66 -27.80 -8.16
C ARG A 119 8.37 -28.15 -7.45
N HIS A 120 8.06 -27.45 -6.36
CA HIS A 120 6.87 -27.70 -5.55
C HIS A 120 6.02 -26.44 -5.43
N VAL A 121 4.71 -26.58 -5.61
CA VAL A 121 3.71 -25.53 -5.41
C VAL A 121 2.66 -26.05 -4.45
N LEU A 122 2.25 -25.23 -3.49
CA LEU A 122 1.14 -25.56 -2.61
C LEU A 122 -0.08 -24.70 -2.97
N LEU A 123 -1.24 -25.33 -3.13
CA LEU A 123 -2.50 -24.65 -3.40
C LEU A 123 -3.43 -24.82 -2.20
N ILE A 124 -3.62 -23.72 -1.47
CA ILE A 124 -4.45 -23.65 -0.27
C ILE A 124 -5.81 -23.02 -0.56
N ARG A 125 -6.77 -23.25 0.33
CA ARG A 125 -8.08 -22.61 0.29
C ARG A 125 -8.62 -22.50 1.70
N ASN A 126 -9.28 -21.37 1.99
CA ASN A 126 -9.87 -21.12 3.30
C ASN A 126 -10.88 -22.24 3.68
N PRO A 127 -10.67 -22.95 4.81
CA PRO A 127 -11.59 -23.99 5.30
C PRO A 127 -13.04 -23.52 5.44
N LEU A 128 -13.27 -22.26 5.83
CA LEU A 128 -14.62 -21.68 5.92
C LEU A 128 -15.39 -21.74 4.60
N GLU A 129 -14.70 -21.65 3.47
CA GLU A 129 -15.34 -21.58 2.15
C GLU A 129 -15.64 -22.95 1.55
N PHE A 130 -14.84 -23.96 1.84
CA PHE A 130 -14.96 -25.27 1.18
C PHE A 130 -15.57 -26.35 2.08
N LEU A 131 -15.38 -26.29 3.39
CA LEU A 131 -15.92 -27.30 4.32
C LEU A 131 -17.44 -27.49 4.19
N PRO A 132 -18.27 -26.44 4.02
CA PRO A 132 -19.71 -26.62 3.84
C PRO A 132 -20.09 -27.46 2.62
N SER A 133 -19.21 -27.58 1.61
CA SER A 133 -19.46 -28.43 0.44
C SER A 133 -19.37 -29.93 0.75
N PHE A 134 -18.68 -30.30 1.82
CA PHE A 134 -18.60 -31.69 2.31
C PHE A 134 -19.83 -32.12 3.11
N ASP A 135 -20.63 -31.16 3.57
CA ASP A 135 -21.84 -31.41 4.36
C ASP A 135 -22.89 -32.25 3.59
N LYS A 136 -22.82 -32.31 2.26
CA LYS A 136 -23.74 -33.12 1.44
C LYS A 136 -23.20 -34.49 1.04
N VAL A 137 -21.91 -34.75 1.28
CA VAL A 137 -21.19 -35.88 0.68
C VAL A 137 -20.62 -36.84 1.74
N LEU A 138 -20.21 -36.33 2.91
CA LEU A 138 -19.64 -37.16 3.97
C LEU A 138 -20.74 -37.59 4.96
N GLN A 139 -21.07 -38.89 4.96
CA GLN A 139 -22.09 -39.43 5.85
C GLN A 139 -21.56 -39.85 7.22
N GLU A 140 -20.40 -40.54 7.40
CA GLU A 140 -20.10 -41.09 8.75
C GLU A 140 -18.67 -41.04 9.32
N GLU A 141 -17.59 -40.74 8.60
CA GLU A 141 -16.28 -40.51 9.26
C GLU A 141 -15.49 -39.40 8.56
N ILE A 142 -15.06 -38.36 9.30
CA ILE A 142 -14.26 -37.26 8.75
C ILE A 142 -12.90 -37.19 9.44
N PRO A 143 -11.82 -37.65 8.78
CA PRO A 143 -10.47 -37.31 9.22
C PRO A 143 -9.69 -36.74 8.05
N GLU A 144 -10.00 -35.53 7.57
CA GLU A 144 -9.17 -34.90 6.53
C GLU A 144 -8.64 -33.55 7.02
N LEU A 145 -7.54 -33.68 7.76
CA LEU A 145 -6.62 -32.63 8.18
C LEU A 145 -5.74 -32.18 7.01
N GLU A 146 -6.35 -31.79 5.89
CA GLU A 146 -5.65 -31.50 4.64
C GLU A 146 -4.67 -30.34 4.77
N MET A 147 -5.06 -29.32 5.54
CA MET A 147 -4.16 -28.20 5.84
C MET A 147 -2.95 -28.66 6.68
N VAL A 148 -3.11 -29.69 7.51
CA VAL A 148 -2.00 -30.28 8.27
C VAL A 148 -1.04 -31.00 7.33
N HIS A 149 -1.55 -31.77 6.37
CA HIS A 149 -0.69 -32.44 5.38
C HIS A 149 0.09 -31.44 4.51
N LEU A 150 -0.56 -30.34 4.08
CA LEU A 150 0.11 -29.27 3.35
C LEU A 150 1.15 -28.54 4.21
N ALA A 151 0.84 -28.24 5.47
CA ALA A 151 1.77 -27.61 6.40
C ALA A 151 2.98 -28.50 6.71
N ALA A 152 2.76 -29.81 6.92
CA ALA A 152 3.83 -30.76 7.13
C ALA A 152 4.76 -30.85 5.90
N LEU A 153 4.19 -30.89 4.69
CA LEU A 153 4.96 -30.87 3.45
C LEU A 153 5.74 -29.56 3.29
N TYR A 154 5.12 -28.42 3.57
CA TYR A 154 5.78 -27.11 3.54
C TYR A 154 7.02 -27.08 4.45
N MET A 155 6.86 -27.53 5.70
CA MET A 155 7.94 -27.57 6.68
C MET A 155 9.07 -28.52 6.27
N GLU A 156 8.75 -29.69 5.68
CA GLU A 156 9.77 -30.62 5.19
C GLU A 156 10.52 -30.05 3.98
N LEU A 157 9.83 -29.43 3.02
CA LEU A 157 10.50 -28.78 1.89
C LEU A 157 11.43 -27.64 2.36
N ARG A 158 10.98 -26.85 3.35
CA ARG A 158 11.80 -25.81 3.98
C ARG A 158 13.03 -26.37 4.69
N SER A 159 12.92 -27.50 5.38
CA SER A 159 14.08 -28.13 6.04
C SER A 159 15.09 -28.69 5.04
N LEU A 160 14.66 -29.00 3.81
CA LEU A 160 15.51 -29.37 2.68
C LEU A 160 16.07 -28.15 1.91
N GLY A 161 15.84 -26.93 2.40
CA GLY A 161 16.32 -25.69 1.76
C GLY A 161 15.48 -25.22 0.57
N GLN A 162 14.34 -25.86 0.30
CA GLN A 162 13.40 -25.43 -0.74
C GLN A 162 12.39 -24.44 -0.16
N THR A 163 12.01 -23.41 -0.91
CA THR A 163 10.94 -22.47 -0.52
C THR A 163 9.80 -22.57 -1.52
N PRO A 164 8.89 -23.55 -1.36
CA PRO A 164 7.84 -23.79 -2.36
C PRO A 164 6.83 -22.63 -2.33
N PRO A 165 6.50 -22.00 -3.48
CA PRO A 165 5.46 -20.99 -3.52
C PRO A 165 4.10 -21.56 -3.11
N ILE A 166 3.35 -20.77 -2.36
CA ILE A 166 1.99 -21.09 -1.93
C ILE A 166 1.03 -20.14 -2.66
N ILE A 167 -0.03 -20.70 -3.25
CA ILE A 167 -1.13 -19.95 -3.87
C ILE A 167 -2.38 -20.19 -3.05
N ASP A 168 -3.10 -19.11 -2.75
CA ASP A 168 -4.44 -19.22 -2.22
C ASP A 168 -5.50 -19.17 -3.32
N ALA A 169 -6.49 -20.06 -3.20
CA ALA A 169 -7.56 -20.22 -4.18
C ALA A 169 -8.40 -18.94 -4.34
N THR A 170 -8.52 -18.10 -3.31
CA THR A 170 -9.26 -16.84 -3.41
C THR A 170 -8.45 -15.80 -4.17
N ASP A 171 -7.14 -15.73 -3.95
CA ASP A 171 -6.26 -14.78 -4.64
C ASP A 171 -6.19 -15.04 -6.15
N ILE A 172 -6.03 -16.30 -6.58
CA ILE A 172 -5.97 -16.65 -8.01
C ILE A 172 -7.33 -16.43 -8.71
N ARG A 173 -8.45 -16.49 -8.00
CA ARG A 173 -9.77 -16.19 -8.57
C ARG A 173 -10.01 -14.68 -8.72
N ASN A 174 -9.49 -13.89 -7.78
CA ASN A 174 -9.64 -12.43 -7.80
C ASN A 174 -8.71 -11.76 -8.83
N ASN A 175 -7.49 -12.28 -9.00
CA ASN A 175 -6.52 -11.78 -9.97
C ASN A 175 -5.76 -12.93 -10.65
N PRO A 176 -6.38 -13.66 -11.60
CA PRO A 176 -5.78 -14.84 -12.21
C PRO A 176 -4.44 -14.56 -12.89
N GLU A 177 -4.35 -13.48 -13.66
CA GLU A 177 -3.11 -13.13 -14.37
C GLU A 177 -1.98 -12.74 -13.42
N GLY A 178 -2.24 -11.86 -12.45
CA GLY A 178 -1.23 -11.45 -11.49
C GLY A 178 -0.68 -12.62 -10.67
N MET A 179 -1.56 -13.53 -10.25
CA MET A 179 -1.16 -14.72 -9.50
C MET A 179 -0.41 -15.75 -10.34
N LEU A 180 -0.82 -16.00 -11.59
CA LEU A 180 -0.11 -16.90 -12.49
C LEU A 180 1.27 -16.35 -12.87
N ARG A 181 1.42 -15.02 -13.03
CA ARG A 181 2.72 -14.38 -13.21
C ARG A 181 3.62 -14.54 -11.98
N SER A 182 3.10 -14.27 -10.78
CA SER A 182 3.82 -14.51 -9.52
C SER A 182 4.27 -15.96 -9.40
N LEU A 183 3.37 -16.91 -9.70
CA LEU A 183 3.67 -18.34 -9.65
C LEU A 183 4.78 -18.70 -10.63
N CYS A 184 4.63 -18.35 -11.90
CA CYS A 184 5.59 -18.69 -12.95
C CYS A 184 6.98 -18.13 -12.60
N SER A 185 7.05 -16.89 -12.10
CA SER A 185 8.29 -16.28 -11.61
C SER A 185 8.89 -17.05 -10.44
N ALA A 186 8.07 -17.41 -9.43
CA ALA A 186 8.54 -18.11 -8.23
C ALA A 186 9.04 -19.53 -8.52
N ILE A 187 8.55 -20.17 -9.58
CA ILE A 187 9.03 -21.49 -10.04
C ILE A 187 9.95 -21.40 -11.26
N ASP A 188 10.46 -20.21 -11.61
CA ASP A 188 11.43 -20.02 -12.69
C ASP A 188 10.99 -20.61 -14.05
N ILE A 189 9.76 -20.27 -14.47
CA ILE A 189 9.23 -20.57 -15.81
C ILE A 189 8.63 -19.31 -16.44
N PRO A 190 8.61 -19.19 -17.78
CA PRO A 190 7.96 -18.06 -18.44
C PRO A 190 6.44 -18.13 -18.29
N PHE A 191 5.79 -17.02 -17.94
CA PHE A 191 4.33 -16.91 -17.99
C PHE A 191 3.83 -16.95 -19.45
N GLN A 192 2.78 -17.73 -19.73
CA GLN A 192 2.13 -17.77 -21.03
C GLN A 192 0.67 -17.28 -20.91
N PRO A 193 0.22 -16.28 -21.71
CA PRO A 193 -1.17 -15.79 -21.66
C PRO A 193 -2.23 -16.87 -21.91
N ALA A 194 -1.89 -17.94 -22.63
CA ALA A 194 -2.75 -19.10 -22.87
C ALA A 194 -3.23 -19.75 -21.56
N MET A 195 -2.47 -19.63 -20.47
CA MET A 195 -2.81 -20.15 -19.15
C MET A 195 -4.11 -19.57 -18.56
N LEU A 196 -4.59 -18.42 -19.06
CA LEU A 196 -5.76 -17.73 -18.52
C LEU A 196 -7.08 -18.36 -18.95
N ARG A 197 -7.12 -19.09 -20.07
CA ARG A 197 -8.36 -19.57 -20.67
C ARG A 197 -8.23 -20.98 -21.22
N TRP A 198 -9.24 -21.80 -21.00
CA TRP A 198 -9.35 -23.17 -21.52
C TRP A 198 -10.73 -23.42 -22.14
N LYS A 199 -10.85 -24.43 -23.00
CA LYS A 199 -12.13 -24.92 -23.50
C LYS A 199 -12.91 -25.65 -22.40
N ALA A 200 -14.23 -25.45 -22.38
CA ALA A 200 -15.16 -26.23 -21.58
C ALA A 200 -15.22 -27.68 -22.09
N GLY A 201 -15.54 -28.61 -21.20
CA GLY A 201 -15.69 -30.05 -21.46
C GLY A 201 -14.60 -30.93 -20.83
N PRO A 202 -14.78 -32.26 -20.89
CA PRO A 202 -13.82 -33.24 -20.40
C PRO A 202 -12.52 -33.22 -21.21
N ARG A 203 -11.43 -33.59 -20.55
CA ARG A 203 -10.08 -33.57 -21.11
C ARG A 203 -9.44 -34.97 -21.14
N PRO A 204 -8.59 -35.29 -22.13
CA PRO A 204 -7.89 -36.57 -22.18
C PRO A 204 -7.04 -36.85 -20.92
N GLU A 205 -6.57 -35.80 -20.26
CA GLU A 205 -5.73 -35.88 -19.07
C GLU A 205 -6.54 -36.01 -17.76
N ASP A 206 -7.87 -35.92 -17.82
CA ASP A 206 -8.74 -36.10 -16.66
C ASP A 206 -8.64 -37.54 -16.13
N GLY A 207 -8.49 -37.69 -14.82
CA GLY A 207 -8.55 -39.00 -14.17
C GLY A 207 -9.91 -39.67 -14.33
N VAL A 208 -9.96 -41.00 -14.16
CA VAL A 208 -11.19 -41.82 -14.29
C VAL A 208 -12.32 -41.41 -13.34
N TRP A 209 -11.99 -40.68 -12.27
CA TRP A 209 -12.93 -40.11 -11.30
C TRP A 209 -13.59 -38.79 -11.76
N ALA A 210 -13.18 -38.21 -12.88
CA ALA A 210 -13.69 -36.92 -13.36
C ALA A 210 -15.22 -36.84 -13.50
N PRO A 211 -15.96 -37.90 -13.93
CA PRO A 211 -17.42 -37.87 -13.96
C PRO A 211 -18.08 -37.54 -12.62
N TYR A 212 -17.42 -37.84 -11.50
CA TYR A 212 -17.93 -37.59 -10.15
C TYR A 212 -17.59 -36.19 -9.63
N TRP A 213 -16.42 -35.65 -9.99
CA TRP A 213 -15.87 -34.48 -9.32
C TRP A 213 -15.71 -33.24 -10.22
N TYR A 214 -15.64 -33.40 -11.55
CA TYR A 214 -15.18 -32.32 -12.46
C TYR A 214 -16.31 -31.58 -13.18
N SER A 215 -17.56 -31.85 -12.85
CA SER A 215 -18.72 -31.17 -13.46
C SER A 215 -18.66 -29.63 -13.41
N ALA A 216 -18.02 -29.05 -12.39
CA ALA A 216 -17.84 -27.61 -12.28
C ALA A 216 -16.76 -27.06 -13.22
N VAL A 217 -15.60 -27.73 -13.30
CA VAL A 217 -14.48 -27.29 -14.18
C VAL A 217 -14.77 -27.58 -15.64
N HIS A 218 -15.51 -28.65 -15.96
CA HIS A 218 -15.99 -28.93 -17.32
C HIS A 218 -16.93 -27.84 -17.85
N LYS A 219 -17.54 -27.02 -16.99
CA LYS A 219 -18.37 -25.89 -17.38
C LYS A 219 -17.62 -24.56 -17.42
N SER A 220 -16.39 -24.50 -16.91
CA SER A 220 -15.61 -23.27 -16.87
C SER A 220 -14.69 -23.14 -18.08
N THR A 221 -14.34 -21.90 -18.40
CA THR A 221 -13.36 -21.56 -19.45
C THR A 221 -12.22 -20.70 -18.94
N GLU A 222 -12.27 -20.28 -17.68
CA GLU A 222 -11.29 -19.43 -17.00
C GLU A 222 -11.49 -19.53 -15.48
N PHE A 223 -10.58 -18.92 -14.71
CA PHE A 223 -10.78 -18.72 -13.28
C PHE A 223 -11.88 -17.68 -13.06
N THR A 224 -12.96 -18.06 -12.38
CA THR A 224 -14.06 -17.15 -12.07
C THR A 224 -13.94 -16.59 -10.66
N PRO A 225 -14.33 -15.32 -10.41
CA PRO A 225 -14.32 -14.75 -9.05
C PRO A 225 -15.11 -15.59 -8.03
N PRO A 226 -14.74 -15.55 -6.73
CA PRO A 226 -15.50 -16.20 -5.68
C PRO A 226 -16.96 -15.74 -5.67
N PRO A 227 -17.93 -16.68 -5.48
CA PRO A 227 -19.30 -16.26 -5.25
C PRO A 227 -19.36 -15.41 -3.97
N PRO A 228 -20.33 -14.48 -3.86
CA PRO A 228 -20.52 -13.71 -2.63
C PRO A 228 -20.71 -14.65 -1.43
N PHE A 229 -20.28 -14.18 -0.24
CA PHE A 229 -20.40 -14.94 0.99
C PHE A 229 -21.82 -15.45 1.19
N SER A 230 -21.94 -16.75 1.46
CA SER A 230 -23.23 -17.38 1.73
C SER A 230 -23.79 -16.87 3.06
N ASN A 231 -25.01 -16.32 3.04
CA ASN A 231 -25.74 -15.93 4.26
C ASN A 231 -26.22 -17.12 5.10
N LYS A 232 -25.94 -18.36 4.69
CA LYS A 232 -26.28 -19.56 5.47
C LYS A 232 -25.27 -19.77 6.61
N PRO A 233 -25.73 -20.13 7.83
CA PRO A 233 -24.84 -20.41 8.94
C PRO A 233 -23.94 -21.62 8.63
N PHE A 234 -22.70 -21.58 9.13
CA PHE A 234 -21.75 -22.68 8.97
C PHE A 234 -22.29 -23.96 9.67
N PRO A 235 -22.21 -25.15 9.05
CA PRO A 235 -22.76 -26.37 9.64
C PRO A 235 -22.09 -26.71 10.98
N LYS A 236 -22.87 -26.79 12.07
CA LYS A 236 -22.37 -27.03 13.43
C LYS A 236 -21.46 -28.27 13.54
N ARG A 237 -21.79 -29.34 12.83
CA ARG A 237 -21.00 -30.60 12.85
C ARG A 237 -19.59 -30.46 12.27
N LEU A 238 -19.31 -29.41 11.50
CA LEU A 238 -18.02 -29.17 10.87
C LEU A 238 -17.12 -28.21 11.67
N TYR A 239 -17.59 -27.63 12.78
CA TYR A 239 -16.82 -26.66 13.57
C TYR A 239 -15.51 -27.25 14.09
N LYS A 240 -15.55 -28.48 14.61
CA LYS A 240 -14.35 -29.16 15.10
C LYS A 240 -13.28 -29.31 14.00
N LEU A 241 -13.71 -29.61 12.78
CA LEU A 241 -12.81 -29.76 11.65
C LEU A 241 -12.29 -28.41 11.15
N LEU A 242 -13.12 -27.37 11.20
CA LEU A 242 -12.72 -25.99 10.95
C LEU A 242 -11.64 -25.55 11.95
N GLU A 243 -11.87 -25.71 13.25
CA GLU A 243 -10.91 -25.39 14.31
C GLU A 243 -9.59 -26.14 14.14
N GLN A 244 -9.63 -27.39 13.66
CA GLN A 244 -8.43 -28.19 13.40
C GLN A 244 -7.66 -27.74 12.15
N ASN A 245 -8.33 -27.22 11.10
CA ASN A 245 -7.66 -26.82 9.86
C ASN A 245 -7.27 -25.33 9.84
N GLN A 246 -8.02 -24.47 10.53
CA GLN A 246 -7.87 -23.01 10.44
C GLN A 246 -6.46 -22.53 10.81
N PRO A 247 -5.82 -22.98 11.91
CA PRO A 247 -4.48 -22.51 12.28
C PRO A 247 -3.43 -22.82 11.22
N PHE A 248 -3.54 -23.98 10.54
CA PHE A 248 -2.61 -24.39 9.49
C PHE A 248 -2.84 -23.62 8.20
N TYR A 249 -4.11 -23.33 7.86
CA TYR A 249 -4.43 -22.42 6.76
C TYR A 249 -3.86 -21.01 7.03
N ASP A 250 -4.08 -20.45 8.21
CA ASP A 250 -3.60 -19.11 8.57
C ASP A 250 -2.06 -19.04 8.52
N PHE A 251 -1.38 -20.11 8.95
CA PHE A 251 0.06 -20.25 8.81
C PHE A 251 0.50 -20.24 7.34
N LEU A 252 -0.07 -21.11 6.49
CA LEU A 252 0.28 -21.19 5.07
C LEU A 252 -0.10 -19.91 4.30
N LYS A 253 -1.20 -19.25 4.66
CA LYS A 253 -1.66 -18.01 4.03
C LYS A 253 -0.70 -16.83 4.26
N ARG A 254 -0.03 -16.77 5.42
CA ARG A 254 1.02 -15.75 5.67
C ARG A 254 2.24 -15.90 4.76
N GLU A 255 2.51 -17.13 4.35
CA GLU A 255 3.59 -17.50 3.44
C GLU A 255 3.16 -17.50 1.96
N ALA A 256 1.89 -17.18 1.67
CA ALA A 256 1.35 -17.19 0.30
C ALA A 256 1.92 -16.07 -0.56
N LEU A 257 2.09 -16.38 -1.86
CA LEU A 257 2.48 -15.40 -2.86
C LEU A 257 1.48 -14.25 -2.89
N LEU A 258 2.01 -13.03 -2.84
CA LEU A 258 1.24 -11.84 -3.19
C LEU A 258 1.21 -11.72 -4.71
N HIS A 259 0.08 -11.29 -5.26
CA HIS A 259 -0.01 -11.06 -6.70
C HIS A 259 0.99 -9.97 -7.11
N ILE A 260 1.66 -10.15 -8.26
CA ILE A 260 2.24 -9.04 -8.98
C ILE A 260 1.04 -8.26 -9.53
N PRO A 261 0.80 -6.99 -9.13
CA PRO A 261 -0.29 -6.22 -9.72
C PRO A 261 -0.10 -6.19 -11.24
N SER A 262 -1.16 -6.49 -12.00
CA SER A 262 -1.18 -6.07 -13.42
C SER A 262 -1.03 -4.55 -13.41
N PRO A 263 -0.09 -3.96 -14.17
CA PRO A 263 0.23 -2.55 -14.02
C PRO A 263 -0.93 -1.72 -14.57
N ALA A 264 -1.89 -1.35 -13.71
CA ALA A 264 -2.26 0.06 -13.70
C ALA A 264 -0.97 0.77 -13.28
N ALA A 265 -0.34 1.49 -14.21
CA ALA A 265 0.83 2.28 -13.88
C ALA A 265 0.51 3.07 -12.60
N PRO A 266 1.40 3.04 -11.58
CA PRO A 266 1.17 3.86 -10.40
C PRO A 266 0.88 5.29 -10.87
N PRO A 267 -0.13 5.97 -10.30
CA PRO A 267 -0.49 7.29 -10.76
C PRO A 267 0.76 8.16 -10.82
N SER A 268 0.90 8.94 -11.90
CA SER A 268 2.07 9.80 -12.08
C SER A 268 2.19 10.72 -10.87
N LEU A 269 3.33 10.67 -10.19
CA LEU A 269 3.62 11.61 -9.12
C LEU A 269 3.78 13.01 -9.73
N PRO A 270 3.32 14.08 -9.05
CA PRO A 270 3.55 15.45 -9.50
C PRO A 270 5.04 15.76 -9.73
N CYS A 271 5.94 15.14 -8.94
CA CYS A 271 7.37 15.14 -9.16
C CYS A 271 7.87 13.68 -9.21
N PRO A 272 8.43 13.22 -10.34
CA PRO A 272 8.93 11.85 -10.49
C PRO A 272 10.02 11.45 -9.48
N ASP A 273 10.85 12.41 -9.07
CA ASP A 273 11.95 12.20 -8.11
C ASP A 273 11.45 11.76 -6.73
N ASN A 274 10.16 11.96 -6.44
CA ASN A 274 9.55 11.53 -5.20
C ASN A 274 9.23 10.02 -5.14
N ARG A 275 9.57 9.24 -6.17
CA ARG A 275 9.31 7.80 -6.22
C ARG A 275 10.19 7.01 -5.24
N GLU A 276 11.46 7.38 -5.15
CA GLU A 276 12.47 6.71 -4.31
C GLU A 276 12.94 7.65 -3.21
N LEU A 277 12.05 7.93 -2.26
CA LEU A 277 12.36 8.76 -1.10
C LEU A 277 12.56 7.95 0.17
N PHE A 278 13.37 8.48 1.06
CA PHE A 278 13.43 8.11 2.46
C PHE A 278 12.61 9.08 3.31
N VAL A 279 11.86 8.55 4.28
CA VAL A 279 11.08 9.32 5.25
C VAL A 279 11.41 8.84 6.66
N TRP A 280 11.37 9.73 7.64
CA TRP A 280 11.55 9.34 9.04
C TRP A 280 10.19 9.01 9.64
N ALA A 281 10.06 7.83 10.24
CA ALA A 281 8.89 7.44 11.03
C ALA A 281 9.28 6.32 12.01
N ASN A 282 8.61 6.22 13.16
CA ASN A 282 8.85 5.18 14.16
C ASN A 282 10.33 5.12 14.61
N GLY A 283 10.97 6.29 14.74
CA GLY A 283 12.36 6.41 15.20
C GLY A 283 13.44 6.00 14.20
N GLN A 284 13.09 5.73 12.94
CA GLN A 284 14.03 5.26 11.92
C GLN A 284 13.74 5.88 10.54
N LEU A 285 14.73 5.79 9.66
CA LEU A 285 14.62 6.21 8.27
C LEU A 285 14.15 5.03 7.42
N LEU A 286 13.05 5.20 6.70
CA LEU A 286 12.35 4.15 5.94
C LEU A 286 12.17 4.58 4.48
N SER A 287 12.14 3.63 3.55
CA SER A 287 11.72 3.94 2.18
C SER A 287 10.25 4.36 2.12
N ARG A 288 9.88 5.18 1.13
CA ARG A 288 8.50 5.66 0.88
C ARG A 288 7.46 4.54 0.95
N ASN A 289 7.75 3.37 0.36
CA ASN A 289 6.83 2.25 0.28
C ASN A 289 6.77 1.41 1.57
N SER A 290 7.81 1.49 2.41
CA SER A 290 7.89 0.76 3.68
C SER A 290 7.36 1.56 4.86
N ALA A 291 7.28 2.89 4.74
CA ALA A 291 6.84 3.78 5.82
C ALA A 291 5.36 3.56 6.15
N LYS A 292 5.08 3.18 7.40
CA LYS A 292 3.73 2.91 7.93
C LYS A 292 3.64 3.39 9.37
N ILE A 293 2.44 3.76 9.80
CA ILE A 293 2.11 4.04 11.20
C ILE A 293 1.11 2.99 11.69
N SER A 294 1.08 2.74 13.00
CA SER A 294 0.08 1.85 13.59
C SER A 294 -1.33 2.43 13.40
N VAL A 295 -2.31 1.56 13.12
CA VAL A 295 -3.73 1.96 13.14
C VAL A 295 -4.20 2.36 14.54
N PHE A 296 -3.43 1.99 15.56
CA PHE A 296 -3.64 2.41 16.95
C PHE A 296 -2.95 3.74 17.29
N ASP A 297 -2.22 4.37 16.37
CA ASP A 297 -1.70 5.74 16.57
C ASP A 297 -2.86 6.75 16.70
N SER A 298 -2.76 7.66 17.66
CA SER A 298 -3.80 8.67 17.91
C SER A 298 -4.11 9.55 16.71
N ILE A 299 -3.15 9.72 15.80
CA ILE A 299 -3.37 10.47 14.56
C ILE A 299 -4.42 9.80 13.66
N VAL A 300 -4.47 8.46 13.65
CA VAL A 300 -5.40 7.68 12.83
C VAL A 300 -6.80 7.69 13.44
N GLN A 301 -6.88 7.57 14.76
CA GLN A 301 -8.16 7.44 15.46
C GLN A 301 -8.91 8.78 15.62
N GLY A 302 -8.18 9.90 15.75
CA GLY A 302 -8.81 11.18 16.09
C GLY A 302 -8.03 12.42 15.69
N GLY A 303 -7.03 12.32 14.80
CA GLY A 303 -6.26 13.47 14.34
C GLY A 303 -5.39 14.15 15.42
N ASP A 304 -5.10 13.43 16.51
CA ASP A 304 -4.36 13.93 17.68
C ASP A 304 -2.85 13.98 17.40
N GLY A 305 -2.47 15.08 16.75
CA GLY A 305 -1.11 15.39 16.34
C GLY A 305 -0.96 16.88 16.05
N VAL A 306 0.27 17.35 16.16
CA VAL A 306 0.72 18.69 15.73
C VAL A 306 1.68 18.55 14.57
N TRP A 307 1.78 19.56 13.72
CA TRP A 307 2.68 19.50 12.57
C TRP A 307 3.24 20.86 12.19
N GLU A 308 4.25 20.87 11.33
CA GLU A 308 4.86 22.05 10.71
C GLU A 308 5.14 21.79 9.24
N GLY A 309 5.02 22.85 8.43
CA GLY A 309 5.45 22.87 7.04
C GLY A 309 6.74 23.66 6.92
N LEU A 310 7.83 23.01 6.53
CA LEU A 310 9.16 23.61 6.37
C LEU A 310 9.52 23.67 4.89
N ARG A 311 10.32 24.67 4.51
CA ARG A 311 10.83 24.81 3.14
C ARG A 311 12.34 24.94 3.14
N ILE A 312 12.96 24.33 2.13
CA ILE A 312 14.40 24.32 1.94
C ILE A 312 14.75 25.25 0.79
N TYR A 313 15.67 26.17 1.06
CA TYR A 313 16.28 27.02 0.04
C TYR A 313 17.80 26.92 0.16
N LYS A 314 18.50 26.64 -0.95
CA LYS A 314 19.98 26.65 -1.04
C LYS A 314 20.69 25.97 0.15
N GLY A 315 20.21 24.80 0.56
CA GLY A 315 20.79 23.96 1.61
C GLY A 315 20.45 24.38 3.04
N LYS A 316 19.48 25.28 3.22
CA LYS A 316 19.04 25.79 4.52
C LYS A 316 17.55 25.53 4.73
N VAL A 317 17.17 25.25 5.97
CA VAL A 317 15.76 25.20 6.37
C VAL A 317 15.33 26.58 6.85
N PHE A 318 14.46 27.24 6.08
CA PHE A 318 14.04 28.61 6.36
C PHE A 318 13.24 28.67 7.67
N LYS A 319 13.60 29.62 8.55
CA LYS A 319 12.88 29.88 9.82
C LYS A 319 12.71 28.65 10.72
N LEU A 320 13.69 27.74 10.73
CA LEU A 320 13.57 26.45 11.43
C LEU A 320 13.29 26.61 12.93
N GLU A 321 13.97 27.55 13.61
CA GLU A 321 13.76 27.74 15.05
C GLU A 321 12.34 28.22 15.35
N GLU A 322 11.81 29.17 14.59
CA GLU A 322 10.44 29.66 14.75
C GLU A 322 9.40 28.57 14.49
N HIS A 323 9.65 27.70 13.50
CA HIS A 323 8.81 26.54 13.26
C HIS A 323 8.84 25.56 14.42
N LEU A 324 10.03 25.28 14.98
CA LEU A 324 10.17 24.38 16.12
C LEU A 324 9.52 24.98 17.37
N ASP A 325 9.71 26.26 17.66
CA ASP A 325 9.02 26.95 18.76
C ASP A 325 7.52 26.70 18.71
N ARG A 326 6.89 26.91 17.54
CA ARG A 326 5.45 26.69 17.36
C ARG A 326 5.03 25.22 17.47
N LEU A 327 5.85 24.28 16.98
CA LEU A 327 5.61 22.84 17.14
C LEU A 327 5.57 22.46 18.63
N PHE A 328 6.56 22.93 19.40
CA PHE A 328 6.66 22.65 20.84
C PHE A 328 5.55 23.35 21.64
N ASP A 329 5.20 24.59 21.30
CA ASP A 329 4.08 25.30 21.93
C ASP A 329 2.74 24.60 21.65
N SER A 330 2.54 24.12 20.43
CA SER A 330 1.35 23.35 20.04
C SER A 330 1.28 22.02 20.80
N ALA A 331 2.39 21.28 20.89
CA ALA A 331 2.45 20.03 21.65
C ALA A 331 2.19 20.25 23.15
N LYS A 332 2.73 21.34 23.71
CA LYS A 332 2.49 21.76 25.10
C LYS A 332 1.03 22.12 25.33
N ALA A 333 0.41 22.89 24.43
CA ALA A 333 -1.00 23.25 24.50
C ALA A 333 -1.91 22.01 24.45
N MET A 334 -1.51 20.98 23.70
CA MET A 334 -2.20 19.70 23.64
C MET A 334 -1.80 18.72 24.76
N ALA A 335 -1.00 19.17 25.74
CA ALA A 335 -0.52 18.37 26.88
C ALA A 335 0.17 17.05 26.46
N PHE A 336 1.03 17.09 25.44
CA PHE A 336 1.84 15.94 25.06
C PHE A 336 2.87 15.64 26.17
N ALA A 337 3.08 14.36 26.45
CA ALA A 337 4.13 13.89 27.35
C ALA A 337 5.25 13.22 26.54
N ASN A 338 6.47 13.21 27.09
CA ASN A 338 7.63 12.58 26.45
C ASN A 338 7.87 13.08 25.01
N VAL A 339 7.70 14.38 24.81
CA VAL A 339 7.98 15.04 23.52
C VAL A 339 9.49 14.95 23.24
N PRO A 340 9.92 14.53 22.03
CA PRO A 340 11.33 14.46 21.68
C PRO A 340 11.98 15.85 21.79
N SER A 341 13.22 15.90 22.24
CA SER A 341 13.97 17.15 22.37
C SER A 341 14.18 17.83 21.02
N ARG A 342 14.44 19.14 21.05
CA ARG A 342 14.72 19.93 19.84
C ARG A 342 15.87 19.34 19.00
N SER A 343 16.92 18.85 19.65
CA SER A 343 18.05 18.22 18.97
C SER A 343 17.68 16.89 18.30
N GLU A 344 16.79 16.09 18.91
CA GLU A 344 16.30 14.85 18.31
C GLU A 344 15.43 15.11 17.08
N VAL A 345 14.55 16.12 17.16
CA VAL A 345 13.73 16.55 16.02
C VAL A 345 14.61 17.01 14.86
N LYS A 346 15.60 17.86 15.13
CA LYS A 346 16.56 18.34 14.11
C LYS A 346 17.38 17.20 13.51
N ARG A 347 17.84 16.25 14.34
CA ARG A 347 18.58 15.08 13.88
C ARG A 347 17.77 14.24 12.89
N ALA A 348 16.50 13.96 13.20
CA ALA A 348 15.59 13.24 12.31
C ALA A 348 15.33 14.02 11.01
N LEU A 349 15.10 15.34 11.12
CA LEU A 349 14.90 16.23 9.98
C LEU A 349 16.11 16.22 9.03
N PHE A 350 17.30 16.48 9.55
CA PHE A 350 18.52 16.55 8.74
C PHE A 350 18.92 15.19 8.18
N ALA A 351 18.78 14.11 8.95
CA ALA A 351 19.01 12.76 8.43
C ALA A 351 18.11 12.45 7.22
N THR A 352 16.84 12.87 7.27
CA THR A 352 15.89 12.71 6.16
C THR A 352 16.29 13.54 4.95
N LEU A 353 16.64 14.82 5.14
CA LEU A 353 17.04 15.71 4.03
C LEU A 353 18.35 15.26 3.38
N ILE A 354 19.33 14.82 4.18
CA ILE A 354 20.62 14.32 3.71
C ILE A 354 20.45 13.03 2.92
N ALA A 355 19.66 12.07 3.42
CA ALA A 355 19.42 10.80 2.73
C ALA A 355 18.76 10.96 1.36
N ASN A 356 18.00 12.04 1.16
CA ASN A 356 17.36 12.37 -0.12
C ASN A 356 18.13 13.41 -0.95
N ASN A 357 19.32 13.86 -0.49
CA ASN A 357 20.11 14.93 -1.11
C ASN A 357 19.29 16.22 -1.41
N MET A 358 18.35 16.56 -0.53
CA MET A 358 17.44 17.69 -0.72
C MET A 358 18.09 19.01 -0.35
N ARG A 359 18.63 19.69 -1.36
CA ARG A 359 19.35 20.97 -1.21
C ARG A 359 18.50 22.18 -1.57
N ASP A 360 17.41 22.03 -2.28
CA ASP A 360 16.53 23.15 -2.67
C ASP A 360 15.16 22.63 -3.05
N ASN A 361 14.17 23.51 -3.28
CA ASN A 361 12.85 23.15 -3.83
C ASN A 361 12.16 21.97 -3.14
N ALA A 362 12.43 21.79 -1.85
CA ALA A 362 11.89 20.72 -1.04
C ALA A 362 10.98 21.28 0.04
N HIS A 363 9.93 20.52 0.33
CA HIS A 363 9.02 20.79 1.43
C HIS A 363 9.03 19.62 2.40
N VAL A 364 9.04 19.93 3.70
CA VAL A 364 8.93 18.95 4.76
C VAL A 364 7.63 19.16 5.52
N ARG A 365 6.80 18.12 5.57
CA ARG A 365 5.75 17.98 6.57
C ARG A 365 6.34 17.28 7.79
N LEU A 366 6.64 18.06 8.82
CA LEU A 366 7.13 17.57 10.11
C LEU A 366 5.91 17.34 11.02
N THR A 367 5.58 16.11 11.37
CA THR A 367 4.41 15.79 12.21
C THR A 367 4.85 15.11 13.50
N LEU A 368 4.28 15.51 14.62
CA LEU A 368 4.42 14.85 15.91
C LEU A 368 3.06 14.37 16.38
N THR A 369 2.87 13.05 16.47
CA THR A 369 1.65 12.46 17.03
C THR A 369 1.83 12.22 18.52
N ARG A 370 0.71 12.12 19.28
CA ARG A 370 0.77 11.69 20.68
C ARG A 370 1.26 10.24 20.83
N GLY A 371 1.24 9.47 19.73
CA GLY A 371 1.77 8.12 19.64
C GLY A 371 0.71 7.04 19.58
N GLU A 372 1.17 5.80 19.71
CA GLU A 372 0.32 4.62 19.74
C GLU A 372 -0.50 4.52 21.04
N LYS A 373 -1.72 3.97 20.93
CA LYS A 373 -2.59 3.68 22.06
C LYS A 373 -2.59 2.19 22.39
N THR A 374 -2.73 1.85 23.68
CA THR A 374 -2.95 0.46 24.12
C THR A 374 -4.31 -0.10 23.69
N THR A 375 -5.29 0.78 23.47
CA THR A 375 -6.62 0.43 22.98
C THR A 375 -7.28 1.62 22.29
N SER A 376 -8.32 1.36 21.50
CA SER A 376 -9.10 2.41 20.86
C SER A 376 -9.88 3.23 21.89
N GLY A 377 -9.85 4.56 21.78
CA GLY A 377 -10.61 5.44 22.67
C GLY A 377 -10.15 6.89 22.65
N MET A 378 -10.95 7.79 23.22
CA MET A 378 -10.66 9.23 23.20
C MET A 378 -9.62 9.67 24.25
N SER A 379 -9.46 8.93 25.35
CA SER A 379 -8.56 9.33 26.42
C SER A 379 -7.09 9.34 25.97
N PRO A 380 -6.33 10.42 26.22
CA PRO A 380 -4.88 10.45 26.04
C PRO A 380 -4.13 9.50 26.99
N ALA A 381 -4.77 9.00 28.06
CA ALA A 381 -4.14 8.07 29.00
C ALA A 381 -3.75 6.73 28.38
N PHE A 382 -4.32 6.38 27.21
CA PHE A 382 -3.94 5.19 26.47
C PHE A 382 -2.62 5.34 25.70
N ASN A 383 -2.10 6.56 25.56
CA ASN A 383 -0.84 6.87 24.88
C ASN A 383 0.37 6.64 25.79
N VAL A 384 0.75 5.37 25.96
CA VAL A 384 1.85 4.98 26.86
C VAL A 384 3.17 4.69 26.13
N TYR A 385 3.16 4.65 24.80
CA TYR A 385 4.33 4.29 23.97
C TYR A 385 5.21 5.48 23.57
N GLY A 386 4.83 6.71 23.98
CA GLY A 386 5.54 7.94 23.63
C GLY A 386 5.14 8.52 22.27
N CYS A 387 5.56 9.77 22.01
CA CYS A 387 5.21 10.48 20.78
C CYS A 387 5.88 9.84 19.55
N ASN A 388 5.19 9.89 18.39
CA ASN A 388 5.77 9.46 17.12
C ASN A 388 6.14 10.67 16.26
N LEU A 389 7.43 10.81 15.93
CA LEU A 389 7.92 11.84 15.03
C LEU A 389 7.93 11.33 13.60
N ILE A 390 7.30 12.07 12.70
CA ILE A 390 7.24 11.79 11.27
C ILE A 390 7.86 12.96 10.51
N VAL A 391 8.89 12.68 9.69
CA VAL A 391 9.49 13.64 8.77
C VAL A 391 9.23 13.19 7.36
N LEU A 392 8.26 13.83 6.70
CA LEU A 392 7.93 13.58 5.30
C LEU A 392 8.48 14.73 4.46
N ALA A 393 9.62 14.49 3.80
CA ALA A 393 10.24 15.43 2.88
C ALA A 393 9.92 15.03 1.43
N GLU A 394 9.55 16.00 0.58
CA GLU A 394 9.29 15.79 -0.85
C GLU A 394 9.89 16.92 -1.68
N TRP A 395 10.37 16.60 -2.89
CA TRP A 395 10.62 17.59 -3.93
C TRP A 395 9.29 18.21 -4.33
N LYS A 396 9.16 19.50 -4.05
CA LYS A 396 7.88 20.21 -4.18
C LYS A 396 8.13 21.71 -4.39
N PRO A 397 8.15 22.18 -5.65
CA PRO A 397 8.18 23.61 -5.93
C PRO A 397 6.93 24.31 -5.34
N PRO A 398 6.90 25.65 -5.29
CA PRO A 398 5.73 26.39 -4.84
C PRO A 398 4.44 25.91 -5.54
N VAL A 399 3.37 25.73 -4.76
CA VAL A 399 2.15 25.07 -5.24
C VAL A 399 1.21 26.00 -6.01
N TYR A 400 1.42 27.30 -5.89
CA TYR A 400 0.65 28.31 -6.60
C TYR A 400 1.52 29.03 -7.62
N ASN A 401 0.86 29.57 -8.64
CA ASN A 401 1.51 30.41 -9.62
C ASN A 401 1.70 31.81 -9.03
N ASN A 402 2.91 32.08 -8.54
CA ASN A 402 3.26 33.38 -7.96
C ASN A 402 3.48 34.49 -9.02
N THR A 403 3.39 34.15 -10.32
CA THR A 403 3.53 35.07 -11.46
C THR A 403 2.18 35.52 -12.04
N ASP A 404 1.20 34.62 -12.14
CA ASP A 404 -0.12 34.95 -12.71
C ASP A 404 -1.22 35.08 -11.64
N GLY A 405 -0.92 34.65 -10.41
CA GLY A 405 -1.85 34.68 -9.29
C GLY A 405 -2.99 33.65 -9.38
N ILE A 406 -3.87 33.69 -8.39
CA ILE A 406 -5.02 32.79 -8.23
C ILE A 406 -6.33 33.56 -8.12
N CYS A 407 -7.45 32.88 -8.42
CA CYS A 407 -8.78 33.34 -8.08
C CYS A 407 -9.24 32.68 -6.78
N LEU A 408 -9.99 33.41 -5.96
CA LEU A 408 -10.60 32.89 -4.73
C LEU A 408 -12.12 32.89 -4.83
N ILE A 409 -12.74 31.96 -4.11
CA ILE A 409 -14.17 31.97 -3.79
C ILE A 409 -14.34 32.03 -2.28
N THR A 410 -15.33 32.75 -1.79
CA THR A 410 -15.71 32.75 -0.38
C THR A 410 -16.42 31.45 -0.04
N ALA A 411 -15.85 30.68 0.89
CA ALA A 411 -16.45 29.45 1.38
C ALA A 411 -17.67 29.74 2.26
N SER A 412 -18.68 28.88 2.13
CA SER A 412 -19.77 28.78 3.11
C SER A 412 -19.29 28.20 4.43
N THR A 413 -18.30 27.29 4.40
CA THR A 413 -17.62 26.77 5.59
C THR A 413 -16.90 27.90 6.36
N ARG A 414 -17.31 28.13 7.62
CA ARG A 414 -16.66 29.10 8.53
C ARG A 414 -15.42 28.51 9.16
N ARG A 415 -14.46 29.37 9.48
CA ARG A 415 -13.22 28.96 10.15
C ARG A 415 -13.48 28.60 11.61
N ASN A 416 -12.71 27.64 12.14
CA ASN A 416 -12.83 27.21 13.53
C ASN A 416 -12.69 28.39 14.49
N SER A 417 -13.62 28.52 15.43
CA SER A 417 -13.49 29.44 16.56
C SER A 417 -12.46 28.92 17.56
N PRO A 418 -11.70 29.80 18.23
CA PRO A 418 -10.92 29.46 19.42
C PRO A 418 -11.71 28.72 20.50
N ASN A 419 -13.03 28.89 20.54
CA ASN A 419 -13.94 28.20 21.47
C ASN A 419 -14.17 26.72 21.11
N SER A 420 -13.83 26.29 19.90
CA SER A 420 -14.01 24.91 19.44
C SER A 420 -12.68 24.21 19.21
N LEU A 421 -11.86 24.78 18.33
CA LEU A 421 -10.52 24.28 18.05
C LEU A 421 -9.64 25.46 17.64
N ASN A 422 -8.77 25.86 18.56
CA ASN A 422 -7.98 27.07 18.41
C ASN A 422 -6.88 26.89 17.34
N SER A 423 -6.98 27.67 16.25
CA SER A 423 -6.04 27.70 15.14
C SER A 423 -4.62 28.11 15.52
N LYS A 424 -4.38 28.64 16.73
CA LYS A 424 -3.02 28.87 17.25
C LYS A 424 -2.27 27.57 17.55
N ILE A 425 -2.98 26.45 17.73
CA ILE A 425 -2.40 25.11 17.74
C ILE A 425 -2.28 24.66 16.29
N HIS A 426 -1.07 24.39 15.82
CA HIS A 426 -0.88 23.88 14.47
C HIS A 426 -1.14 22.37 14.41
N HIS A 427 -2.42 22.00 14.40
CA HIS A 427 -2.92 20.64 14.58
C HIS A 427 -3.22 19.91 13.25
N ASN A 428 -3.36 18.59 13.28
CA ASN A 428 -3.70 17.76 12.11
C ASN A 428 -5.21 17.68 11.77
N ASN A 429 -6.09 18.25 12.59
CA ASN A 429 -7.55 18.26 12.38
C ASN A 429 -7.98 19.25 11.27
N LEU A 430 -7.72 18.91 10.01
CA LEU A 430 -7.88 19.80 8.86
C LEU A 430 -9.20 19.63 8.09
N ILE A 431 -10.17 18.86 8.59
CA ILE A 431 -11.43 18.61 7.87
C ILE A 431 -12.19 19.91 7.55
N ASN A 432 -12.19 20.89 8.47
CA ASN A 432 -12.78 22.23 8.25
C ASN A 432 -12.15 22.92 7.03
N ASN A 433 -10.83 22.92 6.94
CA ASN A 433 -10.06 23.48 5.83
C ASN A 433 -10.28 22.69 4.52
N ILE A 434 -10.32 21.35 4.61
CA ILE A 434 -10.54 20.48 3.43
C ILE A 434 -11.93 20.71 2.83
N LEU A 435 -12.97 20.88 3.65
CA LEU A 435 -14.33 21.18 3.17
C LEU A 435 -14.37 22.51 2.42
N ALA A 436 -13.74 23.57 2.96
CA ALA A 436 -13.59 24.83 2.23
C ALA A 436 -12.82 24.65 0.91
N LYS A 437 -11.75 23.82 0.89
CA LYS A 437 -11.03 23.50 -0.34
C LYS A 437 -11.90 22.77 -1.36
N VAL A 438 -12.79 21.88 -0.93
CA VAL A 438 -13.76 21.21 -1.80
C VAL A 438 -14.69 22.23 -2.46
N GLU A 439 -15.20 23.20 -1.70
CA GLU A 439 -16.00 24.30 -2.26
C GLU A 439 -15.22 25.10 -3.31
N GLY A 440 -13.96 25.45 -3.01
CA GLY A 440 -13.06 26.12 -3.95
C GLY A 440 -12.84 25.34 -5.25
N ASN A 441 -12.57 24.05 -5.15
CA ASN A 441 -12.36 23.18 -6.31
C ASN A 441 -13.63 23.07 -7.18
N LEU A 442 -14.80 22.94 -6.55
CA LEU A 442 -16.09 22.86 -7.27
C LEU A 442 -16.44 24.16 -7.99
N ALA A 443 -15.99 25.30 -7.46
CA ALA A 443 -16.10 26.61 -8.10
C ALA A 443 -15.00 26.88 -9.16
N GLY A 444 -14.03 25.98 -9.32
CA GLY A 444 -12.88 26.20 -10.21
C GLY A 444 -11.89 27.25 -9.71
N ALA A 445 -11.95 27.62 -8.42
CA ALA A 445 -11.06 28.60 -7.80
C ALA A 445 -9.73 27.96 -7.35
N GLY A 446 -8.68 28.77 -7.28
CA GLY A 446 -7.35 28.34 -6.85
C GLY A 446 -7.28 28.04 -5.35
N ASP A 447 -8.06 28.73 -4.53
CA ASP A 447 -8.28 28.45 -3.11
C ASP A 447 -9.61 29.06 -2.63
N ALA A 448 -10.00 28.77 -1.38
CA ALA A 448 -11.23 29.28 -0.80
C ALA A 448 -10.94 30.23 0.38
N LEU A 449 -11.52 31.43 0.32
CA LEU A 449 -11.49 32.45 1.37
C LEU A 449 -12.47 32.07 2.49
N MET A 450 -12.01 32.00 3.73
CA MET A 450 -12.81 31.61 4.88
C MET A 450 -13.09 32.81 5.80
N LEU A 451 -14.32 32.89 6.29
CA LEU A 451 -14.76 33.91 7.24
C LEU A 451 -14.78 33.35 8.68
N ASP A 452 -14.61 34.25 9.65
CA ASP A 452 -14.86 33.98 11.06
C ASP A 452 -16.37 33.91 11.39
N CYS A 453 -16.71 33.61 12.64
CA CYS A 453 -18.11 33.47 13.06
C CYS A 453 -18.91 34.78 13.04
N ASP A 454 -18.24 35.93 13.02
CA ASP A 454 -18.88 37.25 12.96
C ASP A 454 -18.95 37.79 11.52
N GLY A 455 -18.45 37.02 10.53
CA GLY A 455 -18.49 37.36 9.12
C GLY A 455 -17.31 38.20 8.61
N PHE A 456 -16.24 38.36 9.40
CA PHE A 456 -15.00 39.01 8.93
C PHE A 456 -14.06 37.99 8.29
N VAL A 457 -13.16 38.44 7.42
CA VAL A 457 -12.20 37.57 6.76
C VAL A 457 -11.18 37.04 7.77
N SER A 458 -10.91 35.74 7.74
CA SER A 458 -9.95 35.07 8.62
C SER A 458 -8.66 34.70 7.89
N GLU A 459 -8.73 33.73 6.98
CA GLU A 459 -7.64 33.22 6.15
C GLU A 459 -8.25 32.46 4.96
N THR A 460 -7.45 31.87 4.09
CA THR A 460 -7.93 30.86 3.15
C THR A 460 -7.88 29.46 3.78
N ASN A 461 -8.35 28.43 3.08
CA ASN A 461 -8.23 27.05 3.57
C ASN A 461 -6.80 26.60 3.87
N ALA A 462 -5.75 27.22 3.31
CA ALA A 462 -4.36 26.77 3.52
C ALA A 462 -3.34 27.88 3.80
N THR A 463 -3.71 29.15 3.65
CA THR A 463 -2.77 30.29 3.71
C THR A 463 -3.41 31.51 4.37
N ASN A 464 -2.61 32.35 5.04
CA ASN A 464 -3.08 33.65 5.53
C ASN A 464 -3.32 34.60 4.34
N ILE A 465 -3.99 35.73 4.57
CA ILE A 465 -4.35 36.68 3.51
C ILE A 465 -4.04 38.13 3.91
N PHE A 466 -3.66 38.91 2.90
CA PHE A 466 -3.31 40.32 3.01
C PHE A 466 -4.01 41.12 1.91
N MET A 467 -4.24 42.40 2.15
CA MET A 467 -4.67 43.35 1.14
C MET A 467 -3.87 44.64 1.21
N VAL A 468 -3.79 45.35 0.09
CA VAL A 468 -3.41 46.76 0.05
C VAL A 468 -4.66 47.61 -0.14
N LYS A 469 -4.76 48.69 0.65
CA LYS A 469 -5.72 49.76 0.40
C LYS A 469 -5.11 51.12 0.65
N LYS A 470 -5.13 51.99 -0.37
CA LYS A 470 -4.56 53.36 -0.31
C LYS A 470 -3.12 53.35 0.20
N GLY A 471 -2.31 52.42 -0.32
CA GLY A 471 -0.89 52.26 0.04
C GLY A 471 -0.62 51.66 1.43
N ARG A 472 -1.64 51.17 2.14
CA ARG A 472 -1.50 50.52 3.46
C ARG A 472 -1.66 49.02 3.33
N VAL A 473 -0.76 48.26 3.94
CA VAL A 473 -0.82 46.79 4.03
C VAL A 473 -1.68 46.40 5.23
N LEU A 474 -2.69 45.57 4.98
CA LEU A 474 -3.65 45.14 5.98
C LEU A 474 -3.75 43.62 5.99
N THR A 475 -3.88 43.02 7.17
CA THR A 475 -4.19 41.59 7.32
C THR A 475 -5.12 41.37 8.51
N PRO A 476 -6.00 40.35 8.47
CA PRO A 476 -6.81 39.98 9.62
C PRO A 476 -5.97 39.72 10.88
N HIS A 477 -6.50 40.05 12.06
CA HIS A 477 -5.92 39.57 13.32
C HIS A 477 -5.87 38.03 13.34
N ALA A 478 -4.85 37.48 14.00
CA ALA A 478 -4.70 36.04 14.20
C ALA A 478 -5.63 35.48 15.30
N ASP A 479 -6.91 35.88 15.26
CA ASP A 479 -7.95 35.45 16.18
C ASP A 479 -8.56 34.12 15.75
N TYR A 480 -8.91 34.01 14.45
CA TYR A 480 -9.53 32.82 13.87
C TYR A 480 -8.62 32.06 12.89
N CYS A 481 -7.39 32.50 12.69
CA CYS A 481 -6.42 31.88 11.78
C CYS A 481 -5.13 31.47 12.50
N LEU A 482 -4.31 30.66 11.82
CA LEU A 482 -2.97 30.33 12.32
C LEU A 482 -2.09 31.59 12.24
N PRO A 483 -1.36 31.98 13.31
CA PRO A 483 -0.31 33.00 13.21
C PRO A 483 0.87 32.45 12.40
N GLY A 484 0.77 32.54 11.06
CA GLY A 484 1.74 32.00 10.13
C GLY A 484 3.13 32.63 10.29
N ILE A 485 4.19 31.83 10.18
CA ILE A 485 5.57 32.32 10.19
C ILE A 485 5.87 33.15 8.93
N THR A 486 5.36 32.73 7.77
CA THR A 486 5.41 33.55 6.54
C THR A 486 4.64 34.86 6.72
N ARG A 487 3.46 34.84 7.37
CA ARG A 487 2.70 36.05 7.69
C ARG A 487 3.50 37.01 8.57
N ALA A 488 4.08 36.53 9.66
CA ALA A 488 4.94 37.35 10.54
C ALA A 488 6.14 37.93 9.78
N THR A 489 6.80 37.10 8.98
CA THR A 489 7.94 37.52 8.13
C THR A 489 7.53 38.63 7.16
N VAL A 490 6.36 38.50 6.51
CA VAL A 490 5.86 39.51 5.56
C VAL A 490 5.47 40.81 6.27
N ILE A 491 4.89 40.74 7.47
CA ILE A 491 4.61 41.94 8.29
C ILE A 491 5.91 42.69 8.60
N ASP A 492 6.96 41.97 9.00
CA ASP A 492 8.25 42.57 9.31
C ASP A 492 8.93 43.14 8.07
N LEU A 493 8.86 42.44 6.93
CA LEU A 493 9.37 42.94 5.65
C LEU A 493 8.63 44.19 5.21
N ALA A 494 7.29 44.21 5.28
CA ALA A 494 6.50 45.39 4.91
C ALA A 494 6.88 46.61 5.75
N ARG A 495 7.07 46.44 7.07
CA ARG A 495 7.56 47.51 7.95
C ARG A 495 8.97 47.97 7.58
N LYS A 496 9.90 47.06 7.27
CA LYS A 496 11.27 47.38 6.85
C LYS A 496 11.32 48.13 5.51
N GLU A 497 10.41 47.81 4.61
CA GLU A 497 10.23 48.47 3.31
C GLU A 497 9.48 49.82 3.43
N GLY A 498 9.17 50.28 4.65
CA GLY A 498 8.51 51.57 4.90
C GLY A 498 7.01 51.57 4.63
N LEU A 499 6.38 50.40 4.49
CA LEU A 499 4.95 50.27 4.23
C LEU A 499 4.16 50.30 5.55
N ALA A 500 3.17 51.20 5.62
CA ALA A 500 2.25 51.25 6.75
C ALA A 500 1.48 49.94 6.84
N THR A 501 1.74 49.18 7.91
CA THR A 501 1.23 47.81 8.08
C THR A 501 0.38 47.72 9.34
N GLU A 502 -0.85 47.23 9.20
CA GLU A 502 -1.82 47.13 10.30
C GLU A 502 -2.50 45.76 10.30
N GLU A 503 -2.58 45.15 11.48
CA GLU A 503 -3.42 44.00 11.74
C GLU A 503 -4.76 44.51 12.30
N ARG A 504 -5.89 44.15 11.69
CA ARG A 504 -7.23 44.54 12.17
C ARG A 504 -8.30 43.58 11.67
N ARG A 505 -9.55 43.72 12.15
CA ARG A 505 -10.70 43.06 11.50
C ARG A 505 -10.97 43.71 10.14
N ILE A 506 -11.19 42.88 9.12
CA ILE A 506 -11.41 43.31 7.73
C ILE A 506 -12.64 42.57 7.20
N SER A 507 -13.61 43.33 6.71
CA SER A 507 -14.83 42.76 6.12
C SER A 507 -14.57 42.17 4.74
N LEU A 508 -15.44 41.26 4.30
CA LEU A 508 -15.38 40.73 2.94
C LEU A 508 -15.51 41.85 1.88
N THR A 509 -16.37 42.85 2.12
CA THR A 509 -16.55 44.01 1.25
C THR A 509 -15.26 44.82 1.06
N GLU A 510 -14.43 44.93 2.09
CA GLU A 510 -13.13 45.60 1.97
C GLU A 510 -12.16 44.80 1.08
N PHE A 511 -12.15 43.46 1.20
CA PHE A 511 -11.36 42.61 0.30
C PHE A 511 -11.84 42.70 -1.15
N HIS A 512 -13.15 42.73 -1.40
CA HIS A 512 -13.71 42.91 -2.76
C HIS A 512 -13.32 44.24 -3.40
N THR A 513 -12.98 45.25 -2.60
CA THR A 513 -12.61 46.59 -3.07
C THR A 513 -11.14 46.93 -2.84
N ALA A 514 -10.32 45.93 -2.53
CA ALA A 514 -8.88 46.09 -2.33
C ALA A 514 -8.16 46.53 -3.61
N ASP A 515 -7.06 47.27 -3.44
CA ASP A 515 -6.23 47.68 -4.57
C ASP A 515 -5.29 46.52 -5.00
N GLU A 516 -4.84 45.70 -4.03
CA GLU A 516 -4.09 44.46 -4.24
C GLU A 516 -4.49 43.43 -3.18
N VAL A 517 -4.41 42.14 -3.48
CA VAL A 517 -4.57 41.04 -2.51
C VAL A 517 -3.54 39.96 -2.78
N TRP A 518 -3.00 39.35 -1.72
CA TRP A 518 -2.17 38.16 -1.83
C TRP A 518 -2.37 37.23 -0.63
N THR A 519 -2.04 35.96 -0.81
CA THR A 519 -1.99 34.98 0.28
C THR A 519 -0.57 34.67 0.70
N THR A 520 -0.40 34.18 1.93
CA THR A 520 0.91 33.78 2.45
C THR A 520 0.93 32.43 3.16
N GLY A 521 1.97 31.64 2.89
CA GLY A 521 2.24 30.39 3.61
C GLY A 521 3.50 29.68 3.11
N THR A 522 4.05 28.72 3.87
CA THR A 522 5.33 28.06 3.52
C THR A 522 5.32 27.37 2.15
N MET A 523 4.14 26.95 1.68
CA MET A 523 4.00 26.24 0.40
C MET A 523 3.68 27.13 -0.79
N GLY A 524 2.98 28.24 -0.56
CA GLY A 524 2.60 29.21 -1.59
C GLY A 524 3.50 30.45 -1.64
N GLU A 525 4.31 30.67 -0.61
CA GLU A 525 5.09 31.89 -0.39
C GLU A 525 4.21 33.13 -0.34
N LEU A 526 4.29 34.04 -1.31
CA LEU A 526 3.40 35.19 -1.49
C LEU A 526 2.70 35.05 -2.83
N THR A 527 1.45 34.57 -2.81
CA THR A 527 0.67 34.30 -4.03
C THR A 527 -0.33 35.42 -4.30
N PRO A 528 -0.23 36.14 -5.42
CA PRO A 528 -1.17 37.20 -5.78
C PRO A 528 -2.59 36.66 -6.00
N VAL A 529 -3.60 37.46 -5.66
CA VAL A 529 -5.01 37.15 -5.89
C VAL A 529 -5.58 38.18 -6.85
N LYS A 530 -6.02 37.72 -8.02
CA LYS A 530 -6.56 38.58 -9.08
C LYS A 530 -8.07 38.77 -9.03
N GLU A 531 -8.77 37.86 -8.38
CA GLU A 531 -10.23 37.84 -8.34
C GLU A 531 -10.73 37.18 -7.06
N ILE A 532 -11.81 37.73 -6.48
CA ILE A 532 -12.55 37.13 -5.37
C ILE A 532 -14.04 37.16 -5.72
N ASP A 533 -14.72 36.01 -5.68
CA ASP A 533 -16.17 35.90 -5.93
C ASP A 533 -16.63 36.50 -7.27
N GLY A 534 -15.83 36.31 -8.33
CA GLY A 534 -16.10 36.89 -9.64
C GLY A 534 -15.84 38.40 -9.75
N ARG A 535 -15.26 39.02 -8.70
CA ARG A 535 -14.90 40.44 -8.69
C ARG A 535 -13.40 40.58 -8.84
N GLN A 536 -12.99 41.26 -9.90
CA GLN A 536 -11.60 41.59 -10.16
C GLN A 536 -11.03 42.45 -9.01
N ILE A 537 -9.84 42.09 -8.53
CA ILE A 537 -9.07 42.86 -7.56
C ILE A 537 -8.12 43.79 -8.30
N GLY A 538 -8.14 45.09 -7.95
CA GLY A 538 -7.37 46.09 -8.67
C GLY A 538 -7.63 46.05 -10.18
N ASP A 539 -6.56 45.94 -10.97
CA ASP A 539 -6.59 45.79 -12.42
C ASP A 539 -6.51 44.33 -12.90
N GLY A 540 -6.59 43.35 -11.98
CA GLY A 540 -6.47 41.92 -12.26
C GLY A 540 -5.02 41.44 -12.40
N ASN A 541 -4.03 42.31 -12.23
CA ASN A 541 -2.60 41.98 -12.29
C ASN A 541 -1.96 42.00 -10.90
N ILE A 542 -0.70 41.55 -10.82
CA ILE A 542 0.10 41.70 -9.61
C ILE A 542 0.40 43.17 -9.38
N GLY A 543 -0.02 43.69 -8.23
CA GLY A 543 0.27 45.07 -7.87
C GLY A 543 1.70 45.32 -7.38
N PRO A 544 2.13 46.59 -7.36
CA PRO A 544 3.51 46.97 -7.05
C PRO A 544 3.95 46.59 -5.64
N VAL A 545 3.06 46.68 -4.64
CA VAL A 545 3.42 46.33 -3.25
C VAL A 545 3.64 44.83 -3.11
N THR A 546 2.76 44.03 -3.69
CA THR A 546 2.89 42.57 -3.71
C THR A 546 4.21 42.15 -4.36
N LYS A 547 4.55 42.74 -5.51
CA LYS A 547 5.81 42.46 -6.22
C LYS A 547 7.04 42.88 -5.43
N GLN A 548 7.01 44.05 -4.77
CA GLN A 548 8.09 44.51 -3.90
C GLN A 548 8.34 43.49 -2.76
N LEU A 549 7.27 43.03 -2.11
CA LEU A 549 7.36 42.07 -1.01
C LEU A 549 7.79 40.68 -1.47
N GLN A 550 7.38 40.22 -2.66
CA GLN A 550 7.87 38.97 -3.25
C GLN A 550 9.40 39.01 -3.43
N VAL A 551 9.94 40.11 -3.97
CA VAL A 551 11.39 40.29 -4.14
C VAL A 551 12.11 40.32 -2.81
N ALA A 552 11.58 41.04 -1.81
CA ALA A 552 12.16 41.11 -0.48
C ALA A 552 12.15 39.73 0.23
N TYR A 553 11.04 38.99 0.12
CA TYR A 553 10.89 37.65 0.68
C TYR A 553 11.86 36.66 0.04
N ALA A 554 11.97 36.63 -1.30
CA ALA A 554 12.89 35.75 -2.01
C ALA A 554 14.34 36.00 -1.58
N LYS A 555 14.77 37.28 -1.50
CA LYS A 555 16.11 37.63 -1.01
C LYS A 555 16.35 37.14 0.40
N LEU A 556 15.38 37.29 1.31
CA LEU A 556 15.50 36.83 2.68
C LEU A 556 15.60 35.30 2.75
N ALA A 557 14.73 34.59 2.03
CA ALA A 557 14.64 33.13 2.01
C ALA A 557 15.93 32.45 1.55
N GLU A 558 16.67 33.06 0.63
CA GLU A 558 17.96 32.53 0.18
C GLU A 558 19.08 32.64 1.25
N HIS A 559 18.99 33.62 2.15
CA HIS A 559 20.08 33.94 3.08
C HIS A 559 19.83 33.42 4.50
N GLU A 560 18.58 33.50 4.95
CA GLU A 560 18.16 33.11 6.30
C GLU A 560 17.78 31.63 6.37
N GLY A 561 18.06 30.99 7.50
CA GLY A 561 17.72 29.59 7.75
C GLY A 561 18.88 28.81 8.34
N GLU A 562 18.56 27.64 8.89
CA GLU A 562 19.54 26.76 9.50
C GLU A 562 20.17 25.85 8.43
N THR A 563 21.50 25.86 8.37
CA THR A 563 22.27 25.09 7.39
C THR A 563 22.13 23.59 7.64
N ILE A 564 21.76 22.84 6.60
CA ILE A 564 21.73 21.38 6.64
C ILE A 564 23.18 20.86 6.60
N PRO A 565 23.61 20.01 7.55
CA PRO A 565 25.00 19.57 7.67
C PRO A 565 25.34 18.46 6.67
N PHE A 566 25.33 18.78 5.37
CA PHE A 566 25.83 17.87 4.34
C PHE A 566 27.33 17.61 4.54
N ALA A 567 27.78 16.37 4.33
CA ALA A 567 29.20 16.08 4.27
C ALA A 567 29.86 16.93 3.17
N GLN A 568 31.04 17.51 3.46
CA GLN A 568 31.86 18.16 2.44
C GLN A 568 32.25 17.09 1.42
N GLN A 569 31.93 17.32 0.15
CA GLN A 569 32.30 16.44 -0.96
C GLN A 569 33.80 16.54 -1.24
#